data_AF-A0A507FFM2-F1
#
_entry.id   AF-A0A507FFM2-F1
#
_cell.length_a   1.000
_cell.length_b   1.000
_cell.length_c   1.000
_cell.angle_alpha   90.00
_cell.angle_beta   90.00
_cell.angle_gamma   90.00
#
_symmetry.space_group_name_H-M   'P 1'
#
loop_
_entity.id
_entity.type
_entity.pdbx_description
1 polymer ?
#
loop_
_entity_poly.entity_id
_entity_poly.type
_entity_poly.pdbx_seq_one_letter_code
_entity_poly.pdbx_strand_id
1 'polypeptide(L)' 'MYYSGADGQRVYTLKKVSPDGKVTKSAHPARFSPDDKFSRHRVTLKKRFGLLLTQQLSAQKKKSS' A
#
# COMPACT_ATOMS: atom_id res chain seq x y z
N MET A 1 -11.22 -11.31 1.59
CA MET A 1 -10.29 -10.53 2.44
C MET A 1 -8.96 -11.29 2.52
N TYR A 2 -7.88 -10.65 2.98
CA TYR A 2 -6.61 -11.33 3.22
C TYR A 2 -5.82 -10.71 4.38
N TYR A 3 -4.86 -11.47 4.90
CA TYR A 3 -3.79 -11.00 5.78
C TYR A 3 -2.43 -11.53 5.29
N SER A 4 -1.33 -10.95 5.77
CA SER A 4 0.02 -11.41 5.44
C SER A 4 0.40 -12.57 6.37
N GLY A 5 0.70 -13.73 5.79
CA GLY A 5 1.24 -14.89 6.50
C GLY A 5 2.70 -14.71 6.90
N ALA A 6 3.23 -15.63 7.70
CA ALA A 6 4.61 -15.62 8.18
C ALA A 6 5.65 -15.77 7.06
N ASP A 7 5.26 -16.41 5.97
CA ASP A 7 6.02 -16.58 4.72
C ASP A 7 5.94 -15.36 3.79
N GLY A 8 5.25 -14.30 4.19
CA GLY A 8 5.00 -13.11 3.37
C GLY A 8 3.92 -13.30 2.31
N GLN A 9 3.30 -14.48 2.21
CA GLN A 9 2.23 -14.74 1.25
C GLN A 9 0.88 -14.23 1.78
N ARG A 10 -0.07 -14.01 0.87
CA ARG A 10 -1.42 -13.58 1.24
C ARG A 10 -2.27 -14.79 1.57
N VAL A 11 -2.77 -14.85 2.81
CA VAL A 11 -3.74 -15.87 3.23
C VAL A 11 -5.15 -15.29 3.08
N TYR A 12 -5.95 -15.89 2.21
CA TYR A 12 -7.31 -15.42 1.91
C TYR A 12 -8.33 -15.94 2.91
N THR A 13 -9.29 -15.09 3.26
CA THR A 13 -10.36 -15.41 4.19
C THR A 13 -11.58 -14.53 3.97
N LEU A 14 -12.74 -14.97 4.46
CA LEU A 14 -13.95 -14.16 4.56
C LEU A 14 -14.06 -13.48 5.93
N LYS A 15 -13.29 -13.92 6.93
CA LYS A 15 -13.29 -13.32 8.27
C LYS A 15 -12.74 -11.89 8.24
N LYS A 16 -13.32 -11.01 9.05
CA LYS A 16 -12.89 -9.60 9.18
C LYS A 16 -11.67 -9.43 10.08
N VAL A 17 -11.34 -10.45 10.86
CA VAL A 17 -10.22 -10.47 11.81
C VAL A 17 -9.37 -11.70 11.54
N SER A 18 -8.05 -11.53 11.53
CA SER A 18 -7.06 -12.61 11.40
C SER A 18 -6.95 -13.41 12.71
N PRO A 19 -6.32 -14.60 12.70
CA PRO A 19 -6.07 -15.36 13.92
C PRO A 19 -5.32 -14.55 15.00
N ASP A 20 -4.45 -13.62 14.58
CA ASP A 20 -3.68 -12.74 15.47
C ASP A 20 -4.46 -11.48 15.93
N GLY A 21 -5.78 -11.42 15.68
CA GLY A 21 -6.60 -10.27 16.08
C GLY A 21 -6.49 -9.03 15.16
N LYS A 22 -5.73 -9.08 14.06
CA LYS A 22 -5.57 -7.94 13.14
C LYS A 22 -6.73 -7.89 12.14
N VAL A 23 -7.15 -6.67 11.78
CA VAL A 23 -8.20 -6.49 10.75
C VAL A 23 -7.70 -6.94 9.38
N THR A 24 -8.50 -7.75 8.68
CA THR A 24 -8.16 -8.24 7.34
C THR A 24 -8.36 -7.15 6.29
N LYS A 25 -7.62 -7.24 5.17
CA LYS A 25 -7.69 -6.27 4.06
C LYS A 25 -8.54 -6.80 2.92
N SER A 26 -9.12 -5.90 2.11
CA SER A 26 -9.78 -6.32 0.85
C SER A 26 -8.76 -6.98 -0.08
N ALA A 27 -9.14 -8.11 -0.67
CA ALA A 27 -8.32 -8.79 -1.67
C ALA A 27 -8.37 -8.09 -3.03
N HIS A 28 -9.46 -7.37 -3.30
CA HIS A 28 -9.64 -6.63 -4.54
C HIS A 28 -9.03 -5.24 -4.42
N PRO A 29 -8.33 -4.75 -5.46
CA PRO A 29 -7.79 -3.40 -5.48
C PRO A 29 -8.92 -2.36 -5.49
N ALA A 30 -8.58 -1.12 -5.11
CA ALA A 30 -9.49 0.00 -5.28
C ALA A 30 -9.84 0.18 -6.77
N ARG A 31 -11.11 0.48 -7.05
CA ARG A 31 -11.61 0.68 -8.41
C ARG A 31 -10.84 1.81 -9.11
N PHE A 32 -10.38 1.55 -10.33
CA PHE A 32 -9.81 2.57 -11.19
C PHE A 32 -10.92 3.40 -11.84
N SER A 33 -10.75 4.72 -11.87
CA SER A 33 -11.58 5.66 -12.62
C SER A 33 -10.65 6.58 -13.41
N PRO A 34 -10.87 6.76 -14.72
CA PRO A 34 -10.17 7.77 -15.49
C PRO A 34 -10.42 9.20 -14.95
N ASP A 35 -11.68 9.51 -14.57
CA ASP A 35 -12.07 10.79 -13.95
C ASP A 35 -11.87 10.80 -12.42
N ASP A 36 -10.71 10.34 -11.95
CA ASP A 36 -10.42 10.38 -10.51
C ASP A 36 -10.08 11.80 -10.05
N LYS A 37 -11.12 12.53 -9.59
CA LYS A 37 -11.03 13.89 -9.05
C LYS A 37 -10.06 14.02 -7.85
N PHE A 38 -9.77 12.93 -7.15
CA PHE A 38 -8.88 12.93 -5.98
C PHE A 38 -7.44 12.48 -6.30
N SER A 39 -7.13 12.26 -7.57
CA SER A 39 -5.78 11.90 -8.05
C SER A 39 -4.70 12.88 -7.55
N ARG A 40 -4.95 14.20 -7.67
CA ARG A 40 -4.03 15.25 -7.17
C ARG A 40 -3.75 15.10 -5.67
N HIS A 41 -4.79 14.90 -4.87
CA HIS A 41 -4.66 14.75 -3.41
C HIS A 41 -3.83 13.51 -3.04
N ARG A 42 -4.08 12.38 -3.72
CA ARG A 42 -3.30 11.14 -3.54
C ARG A 42 -1.82 11.34 -3.87
N VAL A 43 -1.50 12.00 -4.97
CA VAL A 43 -0.11 12.26 -5.37
C VAL A 43 0.59 13.20 -4.37
N THR A 44 -0.08 14.28 -3.95
CA THR A 44 0.47 15.22 -2.96
C THR A 44 0.74 14.54 -1.62
N LEU A 45 -0.16 13.68 -1.13
CA LEU A 45 0.07 12.86 0.06
C LEU A 45 1.29 11.96 -0.09
N LYS A 46 1.39 11.21 -1.20
CA LYS A 46 2.56 10.36 -1.46
C LYS A 46 3.87 11.15 -1.49
N LYS A 47 3.86 12.35 -2.09
CA LYS A 47 5.03 13.25 -2.15
C LYS A 47 5.47 13.71 -0.76
N ARG A 48 4.53 14.07 0.12
CA ARG A 48 4.83 14.52 1.50
C ARG A 48 5.51 13.45 2.34
N PHE A 49 5.10 12.19 2.17
CA PHE A 49 5.66 11.06 2.91
C PHE A 49 6.84 10.37 2.20
N GLY A 50 7.35 10.92 1.10
CA GLY A 50 8.48 10.32 0.39
C GLY A 50 8.17 8.96 -0.27
N LEU A 51 6.89 8.66 -0.52
CA LEU A 51 6.42 7.37 -1.03
C LEU A 51 6.44 7.29 -2.56
N LEU A 52 6.83 8.36 -3.26
CA LEU A 52 6.99 8.32 -4.71
C LEU A 52 8.28 7.59 -5.06
N LEU A 53 8.23 6.71 -6.07
CA LEU A 53 9.40 5.96 -6.51
C LEU A 53 10.57 6.88 -6.94
N THR A 54 10.24 8.03 -7.55
CA THR A 54 11.20 9.08 -7.91
C THR A 54 11.92 9.70 -6.70
N GLN A 55 11.30 9.69 -5.51
CA GLN A 55 11.91 10.16 -4.26
C GLN A 55 12.76 9.07 -3.59
N GLN A 56 12.41 7.79 -3.76
CA GLN A 56 13.16 6.69 -3.14
C GLN A 56 14.51 6.45 -3.83
N LEU A 57 14.58 6.62 -5.15
CA LEU A 57 15.84 6.49 -5.90
C LEU A 57 16.87 7.56 -5.50
N SER A 58 16.45 8.78 -5.20
CA SER A 58 17.35 9.83 -4.70
C SER A 58 17.79 9.58 -3.25
N ALA A 59 16.92 8.99 -2.42
CA ALA A 59 17.27 8.60 -1.06
C ALA A 59 18.28 7.43 -1.01
N GLN A 60 18.19 6.46 -1.93
CA GLN A 60 19.18 5.38 -2.03
C GLN A 60 20.57 5.89 -2.44
N LYS A 61 20.64 6.81 -3.41
CA LYS A 61 21.91 7.45 -3.81
C LYS A 61 22.57 8.26 -2.68
N LYS A 62 21.78 8.83 -1.76
CA LYS A 62 22.30 9.56 -0.58
C LYS A 62 22.77 8.65 0.56
N LYS A 63 22.36 7.37 0.59
CA LYS A 63 22.80 6.41 1.62
C LYS A 63 24.06 5.63 1.22
N SER A 64 24.43 5.68 -0.06
CA SER A 64 25.61 5.03 -0.63
C SER A 64 26.81 5.97 -0.81
N SER A 65 26.72 7.20 -0.30
CA SER A 65 27.79 8.20 -0.25
C SER A 65 27.97 8.66 1.19
#